data_AF-A0A9N8YSC8-F1
#
_entry.id   AF-A0A9N8YSC8-F1
#
_cell.length_a   1.000
_cell.length_b   1.000
_cell.length_c   1.000
_cell.angle_alpha   90.00
_cell.angle_beta   90.00
_cell.angle_gamma   90.00
#
_symmetry.space_group_name_H-M   'P 1'
#
loop_
_entity.id
_entity.type
_entity.pdbx_description
1 polymer ?
#
loop_
_entity_poly.entity_id
_entity_poly.type
_entity_poly.pdbx_seq_one_letter_code
_entity_poly.pdbx_strand_id
1 'polypeptide(L)'
;MDDLELSLKVCQDADSSKRLSAEELNKIISEGEKLLLYQQFRQQLQTLEQEYNTFSQNTPYQIHSNAITTSKMIDTKEITQKLQSLKIGSQQIDFEIPEEEQEQSQIEIPPKNNNN
;
A
#
# COMPACT_ATOMS: atom_id res chain seq x y z
N MET A 1 7.65 -28.27 -15.23
CA MET A 1 6.95 -28.96 -16.34
C MET A 1 7.71 -30.23 -16.71
N ASP A 2 9.03 -30.17 -16.72
CA ASP A 2 9.95 -31.28 -16.98
C ASP A 2 9.72 -32.51 -16.10
N ASP A 3 9.36 -32.32 -14.81
CA ASP A 3 9.06 -33.43 -13.89
C ASP A 3 7.77 -34.20 -14.24
N LEU A 4 6.78 -33.53 -14.84
CA LEU A 4 5.53 -34.16 -15.28
C LEU A 4 5.74 -34.98 -16.57
N GLU A 5 6.55 -34.44 -17.48
CA GLU A 5 6.91 -35.15 -18.71
C GLU A 5 7.81 -36.37 -18.41
N LEU A 6 8.73 -36.23 -17.45
CA LEU A 6 9.58 -37.32 -16.98
C LEU A 6 8.75 -38.42 -16.28
N SER A 7 7.81 -38.04 -15.41
CA SER A 7 6.94 -39.01 -14.72
C SER A 7 6.01 -39.77 -15.68
N LEU A 8 5.48 -39.12 -16.72
CA LEU A 8 4.72 -39.79 -17.79
C LEU A 8 5.57 -40.84 -18.54
N LYS A 9 6.84 -40.55 -18.79
CA LYS A 9 7.78 -41.52 -19.42
C LYS A 9 8.06 -42.71 -18.51
N VAL A 10 8.23 -42.48 -17.20
CA VAL A 10 8.45 -43.55 -16.21
C VAL A 10 7.21 -44.45 -16.06
N CYS A 11 5.99 -43.90 -16.16
CA CYS A 11 4.76 -44.70 -16.16
C CYS A 11 4.62 -45.64 -17.37
N GLN A 12 5.33 -45.35 -18.47
CA GLN A 12 5.33 -46.16 -19.69
C GLN A 12 6.45 -47.20 -19.75
N ASP A 13 7.24 -47.37 -18.68
CA ASP A 13 8.35 -48.32 -18.67
C ASP A 13 7.86 -49.77 -18.91
N ALA A 14 8.62 -50.54 -19.69
CA ALA A 14 8.30 -51.94 -19.96
C ALA A 14 8.39 -52.79 -18.68
N ASP A 15 9.24 -52.40 -17.75
CA ASP A 15 9.39 -53.03 -16.44
C ASP A 15 8.36 -52.47 -15.45
N SER A 16 7.39 -53.30 -15.06
CA SER A 16 6.33 -52.93 -14.11
C SER A 16 6.85 -52.50 -12.73
N SER A 17 8.05 -52.95 -12.34
CA SER A 17 8.65 -52.59 -11.04
C SER A 17 9.25 -51.18 -11.02
N LYS A 18 9.48 -50.59 -12.20
CA LYS A 18 10.01 -49.23 -12.36
C LYS A 18 8.92 -48.18 -12.57
N ARG A 19 7.67 -48.62 -12.80
CA ARG A 19 6.54 -47.72 -12.96
C ARG A 19 6.21 -47.07 -11.63
N LEU A 20 5.88 -45.78 -11.68
CA LEU A 20 5.36 -45.06 -10.53
C LEU A 20 4.04 -45.69 -10.08
N SER A 21 3.85 -45.75 -8.76
CA SER A 21 2.55 -46.06 -8.18
C SER A 21 1.55 -44.94 -8.48
N ALA A 22 0.25 -45.28 -8.41
CA ALA A 22 -0.81 -44.29 -8.60
C ALA A 22 -0.73 -43.14 -7.57
N GLU A 23 -0.28 -43.44 -6.35
CA GLU A 23 -0.12 -42.45 -5.29
C GLU A 23 1.03 -41.47 -5.59
N GLU A 24 2.18 -41.98 -6.04
CA GLU A 24 3.33 -41.14 -6.43
C GLU A 24 2.99 -40.26 -7.63
N LEU A 25 2.30 -40.80 -8.63
CA LEU A 25 1.88 -40.03 -9.79
C LEU A 25 0.90 -38.91 -9.40
N ASN A 26 -0.09 -39.23 -8.56
CA ASN A 26 -1.05 -38.24 -8.08
C ASN A 26 -0.39 -37.12 -7.27
N LYS A 27 0.64 -37.45 -6.49
CA LYS A 27 1.44 -36.47 -5.75
C LYS A 27 2.16 -35.52 -6.70
N ILE A 28 2.85 -36.04 -7.71
CA ILE A 28 3.60 -35.23 -8.70
C ILE A 28 2.65 -34.30 -9.46
N ILE A 29 1.48 -34.80 -9.91
CA ILE A 29 0.46 -33.99 -10.58
C ILE A 29 -0.03 -32.87 -9.66
N SER A 30 -0.43 -33.20 -8.43
CA SER A 30 -0.97 -32.25 -7.47
C SER A 30 0.05 -31.16 -7.09
N GLU A 31 1.32 -31.51 -6.95
CA GLU A 31 2.41 -30.56 -6.68
C GLU A 31 2.67 -29.66 -7.90
N GLY A 32 2.65 -30.22 -9.11
CA GLY A 32 2.78 -29.47 -10.36
C GLY A 32 1.67 -28.45 -10.56
N GLU A 33 0.41 -28.83 -10.29
CA GLU A 33 -0.75 -27.93 -10.36
C GLU A 33 -0.66 -26.79 -9.35
N LYS A 34 -0.25 -27.08 -8.10
CA LYS A 34 -0.03 -26.04 -7.08
C LYS A 34 1.05 -25.05 -7.50
N LEU A 35 2.16 -25.54 -8.06
CA LEU A 35 3.25 -24.68 -8.51
C LEU A 35 2.81 -23.78 -9.67
N LEU A 36 2.06 -24.32 -10.63
CA LEU A 36 1.51 -23.57 -11.75
C LEU A 36 0.56 -22.46 -11.25
N LEU A 37 -0.35 -22.81 -10.34
CA LEU A 37 -1.27 -21.85 -9.73
C LEU A 37 -0.53 -20.74 -8.99
N TYR A 38 0.49 -21.10 -8.20
CA TYR A 38 1.30 -20.13 -7.47
C TYR A 38 2.08 -19.20 -8.41
N GLN A 39 2.61 -19.72 -9.51
CA GLN A 39 3.31 -18.94 -10.52
C GLN A 39 2.37 -17.94 -11.20
N GLN A 40 1.17 -18.38 -11.60
CA GLN A 40 0.15 -17.51 -12.18
C GLN A 40 -0.26 -16.39 -11.22
N PHE A 41 -0.51 -16.75 -9.96
CA PHE A 41 -0.86 -15.77 -8.92
C PHE A 41 0.24 -14.72 -8.72
N ARG A 42 1.51 -15.14 -8.69
CA ARG A 42 2.64 -14.19 -8.57
C ARG A 42 2.74 -13.24 -9.75
N GLN A 43 2.52 -13.73 -10.98
CA GLN A 43 2.50 -12.87 -12.16
C GLN A 43 1.39 -11.82 -12.09
N GLN A 44 0.17 -12.24 -11.72
CA GLN A 44 -0.97 -11.33 -11.55
C GLN A 44 -0.70 -10.27 -10.48
N LEU A 45 -0.13 -10.67 -9.34
CA LEU A 45 0.21 -9.75 -8.26
C LEU A 45 1.23 -8.69 -8.73
N GLN A 46 2.25 -9.12 -9.47
CA GLN A 46 3.27 -8.23 -10.01
C GLN A 46 2.68 -7.22 -11.01
N THR A 47 1.77 -7.65 -11.88
CA THR A 47 1.05 -6.75 -12.80
C THR A 47 0.21 -5.73 -12.03
N LEU A 48 -0.56 -6.18 -11.05
CA LEU A 48 -1.39 -5.30 -10.23
C LEU A 48 -0.55 -4.27 -9.46
N GLU A 49 0.58 -4.69 -8.90
CA GLU A 49 1.52 -3.80 -8.21
C GLU A 49 2.09 -2.73 -9.15
N GLN A 50 2.45 -3.11 -10.38
CA GLN A 50 2.91 -2.16 -11.40
C GLN A 50 1.81 -1.17 -11.79
N GLU A 51 0.58 -1.63 -11.99
CA GLU A 51 -0.57 -0.79 -12.31
C GLU A 51 -0.85 0.21 -11.19
N TYR A 52 -0.88 -0.26 -9.94
CA TYR A 52 -1.09 0.59 -8.77
C TYR A 52 0.02 1.63 -8.62
N ASN A 53 1.28 1.22 -8.73
CA ASN A 53 2.42 2.15 -8.64
C ASN A 53 2.36 3.21 -9.75
N THR A 54 2.02 2.80 -10.97
CA THR A 54 1.81 3.71 -12.10
C THR A 54 0.67 4.69 -11.84
N PHE A 55 -0.48 4.19 -11.38
CA PHE A 55 -1.64 5.01 -11.07
C PHE A 55 -1.34 6.01 -9.95
N SER A 56 -0.75 5.56 -8.84
CA SER A 56 -0.47 6.39 -7.67
C SER A 56 0.54 7.51 -7.93
N GLN A 57 1.52 7.28 -8.81
CA GLN A 57 2.52 8.30 -9.15
C GLN A 57 2.03 9.27 -10.22
N ASN A 58 1.23 8.78 -11.19
CA ASN A 58 0.79 9.60 -12.32
C ASN A 58 -0.59 10.24 -12.14
N THR A 59 -1.35 9.85 -11.13
CA THR A 59 -2.64 10.47 -10.83
C THR A 59 -2.44 11.60 -9.83
N PRO A 60 -2.58 12.87 -10.25
CA PRO A 60 -2.52 13.98 -9.33
C PRO A 60 -3.67 13.82 -8.34
N TYR A 61 -3.38 13.87 -7.03
CA TYR A 61 -4.42 14.06 -6.02
C TYR A 61 -5.10 15.41 -6.30
N GLN A 62 -6.25 15.38 -6.96
CA GLN A 62 -7.04 16.57 -7.20
C GLN A 62 -7.87 16.85 -5.96
N ILE A 63 -7.44 17.82 -5.15
CA ILE A 63 -8.39 18.50 -4.27
C ILE A 63 -9.33 19.25 -5.21
N HIS A 64 -10.55 18.74 -5.36
CA HIS A 64 -11.55 19.38 -6.20
C HIS A 64 -11.73 20.83 -5.75
N SER A 65 -11.91 21.77 -6.69
CA SER A 65 -12.05 23.19 -6.37
C SER A 65 -13.26 23.52 -5.48
N ASN A 66 -14.23 22.61 -5.39
CA ASN A 66 -15.39 22.67 -4.52
C ASN A 66 -15.22 21.85 -3.21
N ALA A 67 -14.08 21.22 -2.99
CA ALA A 67 -13.80 20.54 -1.74
C ALA A 67 -13.71 21.58 -0.62
N ILE A 68 -14.66 21.51 0.32
CA ILE A 68 -14.65 22.37 1.49
C ILE A 68 -13.55 21.87 2.43
N THR A 69 -12.39 22.52 2.39
CA THR A 69 -11.32 22.30 3.38
C THR A 69 -11.66 23.08 4.64
N THR A 70 -12.14 22.39 5.68
CA THR A 70 -12.37 23.01 7.00
C THR A 70 -11.07 23.03 7.81
N SER A 71 -10.04 23.75 7.33
CA SER A 71 -8.87 24.09 8.14
C SER A 71 -9.12 25.42 8.84
N LYS A 72 -9.60 25.39 10.08
CA LYS A 72 -9.63 26.59 10.92
C LYS A 72 -8.31 26.63 11.69
N MET A 73 -7.57 27.72 11.58
CA MET A 73 -6.43 27.95 12.47
C MET A 73 -6.94 27.93 13.92
N ILE A 74 -6.29 27.15 14.77
CA ILE A 74 -6.60 27.10 16.18
C ILE A 74 -6.18 28.44 16.78
N ASP A 75 -7.11 29.13 17.44
CA ASP A 75 -6.81 30.37 18.17
C ASP A 75 -6.13 30.01 19.50
N THR A 76 -4.80 29.98 19.45
CA THR A 76 -3.97 29.68 20.62
C THR A 76 -4.12 30.74 21.70
N LYS A 77 -4.44 32.00 21.36
CA LYS A 77 -4.67 33.08 22.33
C LYS A 77 -5.98 32.87 23.09
N GLU A 78 -7.06 32.55 22.39
CA GLU A 78 -8.35 32.24 23.01
C GLU A 78 -8.24 31.02 23.94
N ILE A 79 -7.52 29.98 23.51
CA ILE A 79 -7.27 28.79 24.34
C ILE A 79 -6.45 29.15 25.57
N THR A 80 -5.37 29.91 25.41
CA THR A 80 -4.50 30.33 26.52
C THR A 80 -5.29 31.15 27.54
N GLN A 81 -6.12 32.09 27.09
CA GLN A 81 -6.98 32.89 27.97
C GLN A 81 -8.02 32.03 28.71
N LYS A 82 -8.63 31.05 28.03
CA LYS A 82 -9.55 30.09 28.66
C LYS A 82 -8.84 29.21 29.70
N LEU A 83 -7.62 28.76 29.41
CA LEU A 83 -6.81 27.98 30.35
C LEU A 83 -6.38 28.81 31.57
N GLN A 84 -5.96 30.06 31.37
CA GLN A 84 -5.60 30.98 32.46
C GLN A 84 -6.81 31.34 33.35
N SER A 85 -8.02 31.41 32.76
CA SER A 85 -9.26 31.68 33.52
C SER A 85 -9.82 30.46 34.25
N LEU A 86 -9.47 29.25 33.81
CA LEU A 86 -9.69 27.99 34.53
C LEU A 86 -8.72 27.90 35.72
N LYS A 87 -9.02 28.58 36.82
CA LYS A 87 -8.35 28.38 38.12
C LYS A 87 -8.66 26.99 38.67
N ILE A 88 -7.97 25.97 38.17
CA ILE A 88 -7.95 24.63 38.73
C ILE A 88 -6.94 24.66 39.89
N GLY A 89 -7.42 24.84 41.13
CA GLY A 89 -6.66 24.57 42.35
C GLY A 89 -5.24 25.17 42.44
N SER A 90 -5.13 26.44 42.87
CA SER A 90 -3.93 27.04 43.50
C SER A 90 -2.57 27.00 42.75
N GLN A 91 -2.49 26.63 41.48
CA GLN A 91 -1.28 26.84 40.68
C GLN A 91 -1.60 27.69 39.45
N GLN A 92 -1.02 28.89 39.42
CA GLN A 92 -0.99 29.73 38.24
C GLN A 92 -0.06 29.04 37.24
N ILE A 93 -0.62 28.43 36.19
CA ILE A 93 0.17 27.83 35.12
C ILE A 93 0.54 28.97 34.18
N ASP A 94 1.81 29.38 34.23
CA ASP A 94 2.37 30.37 33.31
C ASP A 94 2.79 29.67 32.02
N PHE A 95 2.16 30.02 30.90
CA PHE A 95 2.52 29.51 29.58
C PHE A 95 3.37 30.58 28.90
N GLU A 96 4.69 30.53 29.07
CA GLU A 96 5.62 31.27 28.21
C GLU A 96 5.55 30.65 26.81
N ILE A 97 4.83 31.29 25.90
CA ILE A 97 4.77 30.91 24.49
C ILE A 97 5.80 31.77 23.75
N PRO A 98 6.90 31.20 23.23
CA PRO A 98 7.80 31.94 22.34
C PRO A 98 7.03 32.39 21.10
N GLU A 99 7.19 33.67 20.70
CA GLU A 99 6.77 34.13 19.38
C GLU A 99 7.65 33.44 18.33
N GLU A 100 7.18 32.32 17.78
CA GLU A 100 7.78 31.74 16.59
C GLU A 100 7.32 32.54 15.35
N GLU A 101 8.31 33.11 14.65
CA GLU A 101 8.12 33.76 13.36
C GLU A 101 7.49 32.78 12.36
N GLN A 102 6.37 33.18 11.77
CA GLN A 102 5.63 32.36 10.81
C GLN A 102 6.38 32.27 9.48
N GLU A 103 7.29 31.31 9.32
CA GLU A 103 7.71 30.86 8.00
C GLU A 103 6.64 29.95 7.40
N GLN A 104 5.61 30.56 6.80
CA GLN A 104 4.68 29.84 5.93
C GLN A 104 5.42 29.45 4.64
N SER A 105 5.89 28.20 4.57
CA SER A 105 6.27 27.58 3.31
C SER A 105 5.02 27.49 2.42
N GLN A 106 4.99 28.29 1.36
CA GLN A 106 3.97 28.20 0.32
C GLN A 106 4.10 26.82 -0.35
N ILE A 107 3.02 26.03 -0.33
CA ILE A 107 2.93 24.84 -1.17
C ILE A 107 2.89 25.34 -2.61
N GLU A 108 3.96 25.11 -3.37
CA GLU A 108 4.01 25.43 -4.80
C GLU A 108 2.89 24.69 -5.52
N ILE A 109 1.90 25.44 -6.00
CA ILE A 109 0.88 24.93 -6.91
C ILE A 109 1.56 24.80 -8.28
N PRO A 110 1.66 23.60 -8.87
CA PRO A 110 2.28 23.44 -10.18
C PRO A 110 1.51 24.20 -11.26
N PRO A 111 2.21 24.77 -12.26
CA PRO A 111 1.61 25.67 -13.24
C PRO A 111 0.54 24.95 -14.08
N LYS A 112 -0.61 25.60 -14.25
CA LYS A 112 -1.63 25.20 -15.22
C LYS A 112 -1.07 25.38 -16.62
N ASN A 113 -0.76 24.28 -17.30
CA ASN A 113 -0.53 24.28 -18.74
C ASN A 113 -1.85 24.56 -19.45
N ASN A 114 -2.06 25.83 -19.81
CA ASN A 114 -3.06 26.23 -20.78
C ASN A 114 -2.44 26.09 -22.17
N ASN A 115 -2.64 24.95 -22.82
CA ASN A 115 -2.37 24.82 -24.24
C ASN A 115 -3.66 25.13 -25.02
N ASN A 116 -3.62 26.27 -25.71
CA ASN A 116 -4.51 26.66 -26.81
C ASN A 116 -4.39 25.71 -28.00
#